data_AF-U2WNW0-F1
#
_entry.id   AF-U2WNW0-F1
#
_cell.length_a   1.000
_cell.length_b   1.000
_cell.length_c   1.000
_cell.angle_alpha   90.00
_cell.angle_beta   90.00
_cell.angle_gamma   90.00
#
_symmetry.space_group_name_H-M   'P 1'
#
loop_
_entity.id
_entity.type
_entity.pdbx_description
1 polymer ?
#
loop_
_entity_poly.entity_id
_entity_poly.type
_entity_poly.pdbx_seq_one_letter_code
_entity_poly.pdbx_strand_id
1 'polypeptide(L)' 'MFETFNMFNYLKMMGLSNTELANNFQCIEKANQNINEILGNNPNAVLRKIKYAYSDKEKKHLQFDIKIEVVNN' A
#
# COMPACT_ATOMS: atom_id res chain seq x y z
N MET A 1 9.08 -16.97 8.51
CA MET A 1 8.65 -16.32 7.26
C MET A 1 7.93 -15.06 7.70
N PHE A 2 8.47 -13.87 7.43
CA PHE A 2 7.71 -12.65 7.65
C PHE A 2 6.52 -12.68 6.70
N GLU A 3 5.31 -12.52 7.24
CA GLU A 3 4.12 -12.41 6.40
C GLU A 3 4.23 -11.13 5.57
N THR A 4 4.27 -11.28 4.25
CA THR A 4 4.32 -10.17 3.31
C THR A 4 3.02 -9.38 3.41
N PHE A 5 3.11 -8.07 3.59
CA PHE A 5 1.95 -7.19 3.51
C PHE A 5 1.31 -7.30 2.12
N ASN A 6 -0.03 -7.32 2.08
CA ASN A 6 -0.80 -7.44 0.84
C ASN A 6 -1.70 -6.21 0.64
N MET A 7 -1.20 -5.25 -0.13
CA MET A 7 -1.88 -3.99 -0.44
C MET A 7 -3.23 -4.20 -1.16
N PHE A 8 -3.35 -5.22 -2.02
CA PHE A 8 -4.60 -5.52 -2.73
C PHE A 8 -5.71 -5.94 -1.76
N ASN A 9 -5.41 -6.87 -0.86
CA ASN A 9 -6.37 -7.31 0.15
C ASN A 9 -6.76 -6.17 1.09
N TYR A 10 -5.78 -5.36 1.52
CA TYR A 10 -6.03 -4.17 2.32
C TYR A 10 -7.00 -3.20 1.63
N LEU A 11 -6.74 -2.83 0.37
CA LEU A 11 -7.59 -1.89 -0.37
C LEU A 11 -8.98 -2.46 -0.66
N LYS A 12 -9.08 -3.77 -0.92
CA LYS A 12 -10.36 -4.47 -1.06
C LYS A 12 -11.19 -4.38 0.23
N MET A 13 -10.56 -4.57 1.40
CA MET A 13 -11.22 -4.39 2.70
C MET A 13 -11.64 -2.94 2.95
N MET A 14 -10.88 -1.97 2.42
CA MET A 14 -11.21 -0.55 2.47
C MET A 14 -12.32 -0.13 1.47
N GLY A 15 -12.86 -1.07 0.68
CA GLY A 15 -14.02 -0.87 -0.17
C GLY A 15 -13.72 -0.60 -1.65
N LEU A 16 -12.47 -0.73 -2.12
CA LEU A 16 -12.19 -0.64 -3.56
C LEU A 16 -12.81 -1.83 -4.28
N SER A 17 -13.47 -1.54 -5.40
CA SER A 17 -14.00 -2.57 -6.30
C SER A 17 -12.87 -3.32 -7.02
N ASN A 18 -13.14 -4.56 -7.45
CA ASN A 18 -12.17 -5.31 -8.25
C ASN A 18 -11.77 -4.57 -9.54
N THR A 19 -12.68 -3.81 -10.14
CA THR A 19 -12.40 -2.98 -11.33
C THR A 19 -11.43 -1.84 -10.99
N GLU A 20 -11.63 -1.13 -9.88
CA GLU A 20 -10.69 -0.09 -9.43
C GLU A 20 -9.31 -0.67 -9.10
N LEU A 21 -9.26 -1.85 -8.48
CA LEU A 21 -8.00 -2.56 -8.20
C LEU A 21 -7.28 -2.97 -9.49
N ALA A 22 -8.01 -3.49 -10.49
CA ALA A 22 -7.44 -3.88 -11.77
C ALA A 22 -6.92 -2.66 -12.56
N ASN A 23 -7.71 -1.58 -12.63
CA ASN A 23 -7.33 -0.35 -13.32
C ASN A 23 -6.09 0.32 -12.71
N ASN A 24 -5.88 0.16 -11.40
CA ASN A 24 -4.75 0.76 -10.68
C ASN A 24 -3.66 -0.28 -10.32
N PHE A 25 -3.69 -1.47 -10.94
CA PHE A 25 -2.85 -2.61 -10.56
C PHE A 25 -1.37 -2.24 -10.46
N GLN A 26 -0.81 -1.59 -11.48
CA GLN A 26 0.61 -1.24 -11.51
C GLN A 26 1.02 -0.30 -10.37
N CYS A 27 0.16 0.66 -10.02
CA CYS A 27 0.41 1.60 -8.92
C CYS A 27 0.36 0.88 -7.57
N ILE A 28 -0.67 0.03 -7.37
CA ILE A 28 -0.85 -0.75 -6.15
C ILE A 28 0.31 -1.72 -5.95
N GLU A 29 0.72 -2.43 -7.00
CA GLU A 29 1.81 -3.41 -6.94
C GLU A 29 3.14 -2.73 -6.61
N LYS A 30 3.43 -1.58 -7.22
CA LYS A 30 4.63 -0.80 -6.89
C LYS A 30 4.63 -0.34 -5.43
N ALA A 31 3.50 0.16 -4.93
CA ALA A 31 3.38 0.53 -3.52
C ALA A 31 3.55 -0.67 -2.58
N ASN A 32 2.97 -1.82 -2.95
CA ASN A 32 3.10 -3.07 -2.20
C ASN A 32 4.56 -3.54 -2.10
N GLN A 33 5.29 -3.53 -3.21
CA GLN A 33 6.70 -3.89 -3.25
C GLN A 33 7.53 -2.95 -2.36
N ASN A 34 7.35 -1.64 -2.49
CA ASN A 34 8.07 -0.65 -1.69
C ASN A 34 7.82 -0.84 -0.17
N ILE A 35 6.58 -1.09 0.24
CA ILE A 35 6.26 -1.35 1.66
C ILE A 35 7.02 -2.58 2.14
N ASN A 36 6.93 -3.69 1.40
CA ASN A 36 7.54 -4.95 1.80
C ASN A 36 9.07 -4.91 1.78
N GLU A 37 9.68 -4.16 0.86
CA GLU A 37 11.13 -3.92 0.86
C GLU A 37 11.57 -3.17 2.12
N ILE A 38 10.84 -2.11 2.50
CA ILE A 38 11.15 -1.35 3.73
C ILE A 38 11.00 -2.24 4.97
N LEU A 39 9.89 -2.98 5.08
CA LEU A 39 9.63 -3.87 6.22
C LEU A 39 10.62 -5.04 6.28
N GLY A 40 10.99 -5.61 5.13
CA GLY A 40 11.95 -6.71 5.05
C GLY A 40 13.37 -6.30 5.43
N ASN A 41 13.78 -5.07 5.08
CA ASN A 41 15.10 -4.54 5.39
C ASN A 41 15.21 -3.97 6.81
N ASN A 42 14.09 -3.70 7.49
CA ASN A 42 14.06 -3.06 8.80
C ASN A 42 13.19 -3.89 9.76
N PRO A 43 13.78 -4.79 10.57
CA PRO A 43 13.00 -5.69 11.43
C PRO A 43 12.15 -4.99 12.49
N ASN A 44 12.49 -3.74 12.85
CA ASN A 44 11.71 -2.93 13.78
C ASN A 44 10.77 -1.92 13.08
N ALA A 45 10.64 -2.00 11.76
CA ALA A 45 9.71 -1.15 11.02
C ALA A 45 8.27 -1.64 11.20
N VAL A 46 7.37 -0.69 11.42
CA VAL A 46 5.94 -0.93 11.59
C VAL A 46 5.18 -0.06 10.59
N LEU A 47 4.36 -0.71 9.76
CA LEU A 47 3.41 -0.02 8.90
C LEU A 47 2.26 0.54 9.76
N ARG A 48 2.20 1.87 9.89
CA ARG A 48 1.24 2.55 10.78
C ARG A 48 -0.03 2.98 10.07
N LYS A 49 0.10 3.46 8.84
CA LYS A 49 -1.03 4.06 8.13
C LYS A 49 -0.84 3.99 6.62
N ILE A 50 -1.95 3.76 5.92
CA ILE A 50 -2.05 3.87 4.48
C ILE A 50 -3.28 4.73 4.19
N LYS A 51 -3.06 5.88 3.55
CA LYS A 51 -4.11 6.68 2.93
C LYS A 51 -3.98 6.56 1.43
N TYR A 52 -5.11 6.65 0.74
CA TYR A 52 -5.14 6.73 -0.70
C TYR A 52 -6.10 7.83 -1.15
N ALA A 53 -5.80 8.43 -2.29
CA ALA A 53 -6.66 9.41 -2.94
C ALA A 53 -6.48 9.31 -4.45
N TYR A 54 -7.53 9.63 -5.20
CA TYR A 54 -7.40 9.87 -6.63
C TYR A 54 -7.02 11.33 -6.85
N SER A 55 -5.96 11.57 -7.61
CA SER A 55 -5.53 12.94 -7.95
C SER A 55 -6.32 13.54 -9.11
N ASP A 56 -7.24 12.77 -9.70
CA ASP A 56 -8.07 13.15 -10.82
C ASP A 56 -9.55 12.77 -10.61
N LYS A 57 -10.45 13.49 -11.29
CA LYS A 57 -11.89 13.20 -11.24
C LYS A 57 -12.24 11.88 -11.93
N GLU A 58 -11.41 11.44 -12.88
CA GLU A 58 -11.60 10.21 -13.66
C GLU A 58 -11.08 8.95 -12.94
N LYS A 59 -10.50 9.10 -11.73
CA LYS A 59 -9.93 8.01 -10.92
C LYS A 59 -8.87 7.17 -11.65
N LYS A 60 -8.10 7.77 -12.56
CA LYS A 60 -6.99 7.09 -13.26
C LYS A 60 -5.68 7.18 -12.50
N HIS A 61 -5.56 8.13 -11.58
CA HIS A 61 -4.32 8.40 -10.88
C HIS A 61 -4.50 8.20 -9.37
N LEU A 62 -4.38 6.95 -8.93
CA LEU A 62 -4.36 6.61 -7.51
C LEU A 62 -3.00 6.99 -6.90
N GLN A 63 -3.04 7.72 -5.80
CA GLN A 63 -1.86 8.12 -5.02
C GLN A 63 -1.96 7.54 -3.61
N PHE A 64 -0.80 7.23 -3.02
CA PHE A 64 -0.70 6.67 -1.68
C PHE A 64 0.16 7.56 -0.78
N ASP A 65 -0.35 7.81 0.42
CA ASP A 65 0.40 8.39 1.53
C ASP A 65 0.54 7.29 2.60
N ILE A 66 1.76 6.77 2.73
CA ILE A 66 2.08 5.59 3.53
C ILE A 66 3.03 6.01 4.65
N LYS A 67 2.63 5.75 5.89
CA LYS A 67 3.44 6.00 7.08
C LYS A 67 4.01 4.68 7.60
N ILE A 68 5.33 4.55 7.53
CA ILE A 68 6.11 3.48 8.16
C ILE A 68 7.01 4.12 9.21
N GLU A 69 7.02 3.55 10.42
CA GLU A 69 7.89 4.01 11.51
C GLU A 69 8.91 2.93 11.83
N VAL A 70 10.19 3.31 11.90
CA VAL A 70 11.24 2.43 12.43
C VAL A 70 11.32 2.66 13.93
N VAL A 71 10.97 1.65 14.72
CA VAL A 71 11.03 1.73 16.18
C VAL A 71 12.46 1.39 16.59
N ASN A 72 13.21 2.40 17.03
CA ASN A 72 14.46 2.15 17.73
C ASN A 72 14.12 1.88 19.20
N ASN A 73 14.48 0.69 19.69
CA ASN A 73 14.45 0.39 21.14
C ASN A 73 15.48 1.24 21.87
#